data_AF-A0A2M9A5Q3-F1
#
_entry.id   AF-A0A2M9A5Q3-F1
#
_cell.length_a   1.000
_cell.length_b   1.000
_cell.length_c   1.000
_cell.angle_alpha   90.00
_cell.angle_beta   90.00
_cell.angle_gamma   90.00
#
_symmetry.space_group_name_H-M   'P 1'
#
loop_
_entity.id
_entity.type
_entity.pdbx_description
1 polymer ?
#
loop_
_entity_poly.entity_id
_entity_poly.type
_entity_poly.pdbx_seq_one_letter_code
_entity_poly.pdbx_strand_id
1 'polypeptide(L)' 'MDFVKTSEAYGYETIAEAEEKALAAKYEEGIGIGMERERREMAKGFRDAGISLELIARQTGLSEEEIRKL' A
#
# COMPACT_ATOMS: atom_id res chain seq x y z
N MET A 1 16.26 39.29 -28.25
CA MET A 1 14.94 38.63 -28.26
C MET A 1 14.90 37.76 -27.02
N ASP A 2 14.27 38.24 -25.95
CA ASP A 2 14.31 37.64 -24.62
C ASP A 2 13.47 36.35 -24.60
N PHE A 3 14.12 35.22 -24.88
CA PHE A 3 13.49 33.90 -24.95
C PHE A 3 13.08 33.35 -23.57
N VAL A 4 13.40 34.08 -22.48
CA VAL A 4 13.26 33.60 -21.10
C VAL A 4 11.92 34.00 -20.47
N LYS A 5 11.22 35.02 -21.00
CA LYS A 5 10.03 35.59 -20.32
C LYS A 5 8.68 35.01 -20.73
N THR A 6 8.62 34.12 -21.73
CA THR A 6 7.35 33.55 -22.21
C THR A 6 7.05 32.16 -21.67
N SER A 7 7.97 31.51 -20.96
CA SER A 7 7.73 30.18 -20.37
C SER A 7 7.06 30.21 -19.00
N GLU A 8 6.93 31.37 -18.36
CA GLU A 8 6.28 31.51 -17.05
C GLU A 8 4.75 31.68 -17.13
N ALA A 9 4.18 31.73 -18.34
CA ALA A 9 2.76 32.00 -18.58
C ALA A 9 1.88 30.76 -18.86
N TYR A 10 2.48 29.57 -18.99
CA TYR A 10 1.73 28.32 -19.10
C TYR A 10 2.13 27.44 -17.92
N GLY A 11 1.17 27.17 -17.04
CA GLY A 11 1.31 26.32 -15.85
C GLY A 11 1.69 24.89 -16.19
N TYR A 12 2.93 24.70 -16.60
CA TYR A 12 3.57 23.40 -16.63
C TYR A 12 4.21 23.20 -15.26
N GLU A 13 3.40 22.74 -14.30
CA GLU A 13 3.93 21.81 -13.30
C GLU A 13 4.74 20.79 -14.08
N THR A 14 6.04 20.76 -13.80
CA THR A 14 7.00 20.03 -14.62
C THR A 14 6.55 18.58 -14.72
N ILE A 15 6.64 17.98 -15.91
CA ILE A 15 6.29 16.57 -16.16
C ILE A 15 6.94 15.63 -15.12
N ALA A 16 8.05 16.07 -14.52
CA ALA A 16 8.74 15.44 -13.39
C ALA A 16 7.88 15.28 -12.12
N GLU A 17 7.10 16.28 -11.69
CA GLU A 17 6.27 16.18 -10.47
C GLU A 17 5.07 15.23 -10.64
N ALA A 18 4.53 15.15 -11.86
CA ALA A 18 3.43 14.25 -12.18
C ALA A 18 3.88 12.77 -12.19
N GLU A 19 5.09 12.50 -12.70
CA GLU A 19 5.67 11.14 -12.69
C GLU A 19 6.08 10.69 -11.29
N GLU A 20 6.58 11.60 -10.44
CA GLU A 20 6.93 11.28 -9.05
C GLU A 20 5.70 10.90 -8.21
N LYS A 21 4.59 11.65 -8.31
CA LYS A 21 3.33 11.30 -7.63
C LYS A 21 2.73 9.99 -8.13
N ALA A 22 2.80 9.73 -9.44
CA ALA A 22 2.31 8.47 -10.00
C ALA A 22 3.16 7.27 -9.56
N LEU A 23 4.47 7.45 -9.37
CA LEU A 23 5.35 6.41 -8.86
C LEU A 23 5.13 6.16 -7.37
N ALA A 24 4.97 7.22 -6.57
CA ALA A 24 4.65 7.12 -5.14
C ALA A 24 3.33 6.37 -4.90
N ALA A 25 2.28 6.67 -5.68
CA ALA A 25 1.00 5.97 -5.60
C ALA A 25 1.13 4.47 -5.92
N LYS A 26 1.93 4.09 -6.93
CA LYS A 26 2.19 2.68 -7.27
C LYS A 26 2.99 1.95 -6.20
N TYR A 27 3.92 2.63 -5.54
CA TYR A 27 4.67 2.06 -4.41
C TYR A 27 3.79 1.89 -3.18
N GLU A 28 2.93 2.85 -2.84
CA GLU A 28 1.95 2.70 -1.75
C GLU A 28 0.96 1.57 -2.03
N GLU A 29 0.44 1.46 -3.25
CA GLU A 29 -0.48 0.38 -3.63
C GLU A 29 0.22 -0.99 -3.57
N GLY A 30 1.47 -1.09 -4.04
CA GLY A 30 2.26 -2.32 -3.98
C GLY A 30 2.62 -2.75 -2.55
N ILE A 31 2.97 -1.80 -1.68
CA ILE A 31 3.26 -2.07 -0.26
C ILE A 31 1.98 -2.46 0.48
N GLY A 32 0.86 -1.80 0.21
CA GLY A 32 -0.45 -2.12 0.81
C GLY A 32 -0.91 -3.54 0.47
N ILE A 33 -0.82 -3.93 -0.81
CA ILE A 33 -1.19 -5.29 -1.26
C ILE A 33 -0.23 -6.33 -0.68
N GLY A 34 1.07 -6.03 -0.61
CA GLY A 34 2.07 -6.90 0.01
C GLY A 34 1.80 -7.13 1.49
N MET A 35 1.58 -6.05 2.25
CA MET A 35 1.30 -6.11 3.69
C MET A 35 0.00 -6.84 4.01
N GLU A 36 -1.05 -6.68 3.19
CA GLU A 36 -2.31 -7.41 3.37
C GLU A 36 -2.14 -8.91 3.15
N ARG A 37 -1.41 -9.30 2.09
CA ARG A 37 -1.10 -10.71 1.82
C ARG A 37 -0.26 -11.32 2.93
N GLU A 38 0.77 -10.63 3.39
CA GLU A 38 1.66 -11.11 4.45
C GLU A 38 0.90 -11.33 5.76
N ARG A 39 -0.01 -10.39 6.13
CA ARG A 39 -0.91 -10.55 7.29
C ARG A 39 -1.80 -11.78 7.18
N ARG A 40 -2.36 -12.06 6.00
CA ARG A 40 -3.22 -13.23 5.78
C ARG A 40 -2.42 -14.54 5.80
N GLU A 41 -1.25 -14.58 5.19
CA GLU A 41 -0.38 -15.77 5.25
C GLU A 41 0.10 -16.07 6.67
N MET A 42 0.47 -15.02 7.42
CA MET A 42 0.82 -15.14 8.83
C MET A 42 -0.35 -15.67 9.66
N ALA A 43 -1.56 -15.12 9.49
CA ALA A 43 -2.75 -15.58 10.19
C ALA A 43 -3.11 -17.04 9.87
N LYS A 44 -2.97 -17.44 8.60
CA LYS A 44 -3.16 -18.82 8.16
C LYS A 44 -2.15 -19.76 8.83
N GLY A 45 -0.87 -19.40 8.83
CA GLY A 45 0.17 -20.17 9.50
C GLY A 45 -0.09 -20.35 11.00
N PHE A 46 -0.51 -19.30 11.69
CA PHE A 46 -0.87 -19.38 13.10
C PHE A 46 -2.11 -20.23 13.38
N ARG A 47 -3.13 -20.14 12.53
CA ARG A 47 -4.32 -20.98 12.66
C ARG A 47 -3.98 -22.46 12.45
N ASP A 48 -3.21 -22.76 11.42
CA ASP A 48 -2.80 -24.12 11.09
C ASP A 48 -1.87 -24.70 12.17
N ALA A 49 -1.13 -23.85 12.89
CA ALA A 49 -0.37 -24.20 14.09
C ALA A 49 -1.21 -24.39 15.36
N GLY A 50 -2.54 -24.18 15.30
CA GLY A 50 -3.46 -24.36 16.42
C GLY A 50 -3.46 -23.20 17.43
N ILE A 51 -2.97 -22.02 17.04
CA ILE A 51 -3.02 -20.82 17.88
C ILE A 51 -4.46 -20.32 17.98
N SER A 52 -4.85 -19.82 19.17
CA SER A 52 -6.17 -19.26 19.42
C SER A 52 -6.49 -18.09 18.48
N LEU A 53 -7.69 -18.11 17.90
CA LEU A 53 -8.16 -17.09 16.95
C LEU A 53 -8.08 -15.66 17.52
N GLU A 54 -8.36 -15.49 18.82
CA GLU A 54 -8.23 -14.20 19.51
C GLU A 54 -6.80 -13.64 19.46
N LEU A 55 -5.79 -14.49 19.67
CA LEU A 55 -4.39 -14.08 19.66
C LEU A 55 -3.94 -13.72 18.23
N ILE A 56 -4.38 -14.51 17.25
CA ILE A 56 -4.15 -14.24 15.83
C ILE A 56 -4.81 -12.90 15.46
N ALA A 57 -6.06 -12.68 15.87
CA ALA A 57 -6.78 -11.45 15.61
C ALA A 57 -6.08 -10.22 16.19
N ARG A 58 -5.52 -10.33 17.40
CA ARG A 58 -4.72 -9.27 18.02
C ARG A 58 -3.40 -9.00 17.29
N GLN A 59 -2.73 -10.03 16.78
CA GLN A 59 -1.43 -9.88 16.10
C GLN A 59 -1.57 -9.43 14.66
N THR A 60 -2.51 -10.01 13.92
CA THR A 60 -2.70 -9.79 12.50
C THR A 60 -3.83 -8.82 12.23
N GLY A 61 -4.44 -8.20 13.24
CA GLY A 61 -5.56 -7.25 13.11
C GLY A 61 -6.78 -7.76 12.32
N LEU A 62 -6.91 -9.07 12.11
CA LEU A 62 -7.99 -9.70 11.36
C LEU A 62 -9.08 -10.12 12.33
N SER A 63 -10.34 -10.13 11.91
CA SER A 63 -11.41 -10.69 12.72
C SER A 63 -11.30 -12.22 12.80
N GLU A 64 -11.83 -12.81 13.87
CA GLU A 64 -11.86 -14.27 13.99
C GLU A 64 -12.61 -14.95 12.84
N GLU A 65 -13.65 -14.31 12.31
CA GLU A 65 -14.38 -14.79 11.13
C GLU A 65 -13.49 -14.82 9.89
N GLU A 66 -12.68 -13.78 9.66
CA GLU A 66 -11.74 -13.75 8.55
C GLU A 66 -10.71 -14.88 8.70
N ILE A 67 -10.15 -15.04 9.90
CA ILE A 67 -9.14 -16.09 10.17
C ILE A 67 -9.72 -17.50 9.97
N ARG A 68 -11.00 -17.72 10.32
CA ARG A 68 -11.70 -18.98 10.03
C ARG A 68 -11.91 -19.25 8.54
N LYS A 69 -12.03 -18.18 7.72
CA LYS A 69 -12.26 -18.27 6.27
C LYS A 69 -10.97 -18.33 5.44
N LEU A 70 -9.80 -18.10 6.03
CA LEU A 70 -8.47 -18.23 5.40
C LEU A 70 -8.10 -19.69 5.04
#